data_AF-E0MT80-F1
#
_entry.id   AF-E0MT80-F1
#
_cell.length_a   1.000
_cell.length_b   1.000
_cell.length_c   1.000
_cell.angle_alpha   90.00
_cell.angle_beta   90.00
_cell.angle_gamma   90.00
#
_symmetry.space_group_name_H-M   'P 1'
#
loop_
_entity.id
_entity.type
_entity.pdbx_description
1 polymer ?
#
loop_
_entity_poly.entity_id
_entity_poly.type
_entity_poly.pdbx_seq_one_letter_code
_entity_poly.pdbx_strand_id
1 'polypeptide(L)'
;MPVERGGTNIGPTPTDTALAALIGCTNVIGHKCAKSLDISVGHFDISAVCGLRSAVCEFDRRGVTLAEEIDVPFQRIHLSVETSELVSQPDLDRLAAEVAKFCPLAKLFRQAGTEIIEEWTSSNN
;
A
#
# COMPACT_ATOMS: atom_id res chain seq x y z
N MET A 1 17.24 6.11 -7.41
CA MET A 1 16.80 6.32 -8.80
C MET A 1 17.77 5.70 -9.80
N PRO A 2 17.30 4.91 -10.78
CA PRO A 2 18.09 4.37 -11.88
C PRO A 2 18.94 5.39 -12.64
N VAL A 3 20.15 5.00 -13.03
CA VAL A 3 21.03 5.83 -13.90
C VAL A 3 20.35 6.13 -15.24
N GLU A 4 19.66 5.15 -15.82
CA GLU A 4 18.89 5.30 -17.07
C GLU A 4 17.77 6.35 -16.99
N ARG A 5 17.38 6.77 -15.77
CA ARG A 5 16.38 7.81 -15.51
C ARG A 5 17.00 9.07 -14.87
N GLY A 6 18.30 9.30 -15.08
CA GLY A 6 19.03 10.47 -14.58
C GLY A 6 19.40 10.42 -13.10
N GLY A 7 19.32 9.24 -12.47
CA GLY A 7 19.68 9.04 -11.07
C GLY A 7 21.08 8.48 -10.85
N THR A 8 21.36 8.07 -9.62
CA THR A 8 22.67 7.59 -9.16
C THR A 8 22.66 6.12 -8.70
N ASN A 9 21.53 5.42 -8.82
CA ASN A 9 21.30 4.07 -8.27
C ASN A 9 21.38 3.95 -6.73
N ILE A 10 21.53 5.03 -5.97
CA ILE A 10 21.75 4.98 -4.50
C ILE A 10 20.46 5.08 -3.65
N GLY A 11 19.28 5.03 -4.26
CA GLY A 11 18.02 5.20 -3.54
C GLY A 11 16.81 4.69 -4.32
N PRO A 12 15.62 4.70 -3.70
CA PRO A 12 14.39 4.23 -4.35
C PRO A 12 14.03 5.10 -5.57
N THR A 13 13.10 4.60 -6.39
CA THR A 13 12.43 5.44 -7.39
C THR A 13 11.26 6.22 -6.75
N PRO A 14 10.81 7.36 -7.31
CA PRO A 14 9.66 8.10 -6.80
C PRO A 14 8.40 7.24 -6.73
N THR A 15 8.20 6.34 -7.69
CA THR A 15 7.08 5.38 -7.67
C THR A 15 7.21 4.41 -6.51
N ASP A 16 8.41 3.90 -6.23
CA ASP A 16 8.65 3.04 -5.05
C ASP A 16 8.52 3.84 -3.74
N THR A 17 8.97 5.09 -3.73
CA THR A 17 8.83 5.99 -2.57
C THR A 17 7.36 6.29 -2.28
N ALA A 18 6.52 6.43 -3.31
CA ALA A 18 5.08 6.61 -3.13
C ALA A 18 4.42 5.36 -2.51
N LEU A 19 4.81 4.16 -2.93
CA LEU A 19 4.37 2.91 -2.30
C LEU A 19 4.88 2.77 -0.87
N ALA A 20 6.14 3.11 -0.61
CA ALA A 20 6.71 3.12 0.74
C ALA A 20 5.99 4.12 1.66
N ALA A 21 5.56 5.27 1.13
CA ALA A 21 4.75 6.24 1.86
C ALA A 21 3.34 5.69 2.19
N LEU A 22 2.73 4.91 1.28
CA LEU A 22 1.48 4.19 1.57
C LEU A 22 1.69 3.19 2.71
N ILE A 23 2.73 2.36 2.64
CA ILE A 23 3.09 1.41 3.71
C ILE A 23 3.25 2.13 5.06
N GLY A 24 4.03 3.22 5.09
CA GLY A 24 4.25 4.00 6.30
C GLY A 24 2.96 4.64 6.85
N CYS A 25 2.09 5.14 5.97
CA CYS A 25 0.76 5.63 6.36
C CYS A 25 -0.08 4.54 7.01
N THR A 26 -0.19 3.39 6.35
CA THR A 26 -0.96 2.24 6.85
C THR A 26 -0.44 1.78 8.20
N ASN A 27 0.89 1.73 8.40
CA ASN A 27 1.47 1.39 9.69
C ASN A 27 1.03 2.36 10.81
N VAL A 28 1.21 3.67 10.59
CA VAL A 28 0.91 4.68 11.61
C VAL A 28 -0.58 4.71 11.92
N ILE A 29 -1.42 4.66 10.90
CA ILE A 29 -2.87 4.75 11.06
C ILE A 29 -3.45 3.44 11.59
N GLY A 30 -2.91 2.29 11.16
CA GLY A 30 -3.22 0.97 11.71
C GLY A 30 -3.09 0.94 13.23
N HIS A 31 -1.97 1.41 13.77
CA HIS A 31 -1.76 1.45 15.23
C HIS A 31 -2.76 2.39 15.93
N LYS A 32 -3.08 3.54 15.31
CA LYS A 32 -4.07 4.48 15.87
C LYS A 32 -5.48 3.87 15.88
N CYS A 33 -5.89 3.23 14.79
CA CYS A 33 -7.19 2.58 14.67
C CYS A 33 -7.30 1.39 15.63
N ALA A 34 -6.29 0.53 15.70
CA ALA A 34 -6.21 -0.59 16.63
C ALA A 34 -6.40 -0.13 18.07
N LYS A 35 -5.67 0.92 18.49
CA LYS A 35 -5.84 1.54 19.81
C LYS A 35 -7.24 2.09 20.05
N SER A 36 -7.87 2.73 19.05
CA SER A 36 -9.23 3.27 19.21
C SER A 36 -10.32 2.18 19.31
N LEU A 37 -10.06 1.01 18.73
CA LEU A 37 -10.96 -0.14 18.71
C LEU A 37 -10.67 -1.14 19.84
N ASP A 38 -9.65 -0.87 20.66
CA ASP A 38 -9.16 -1.74 21.74
C ASP A 38 -8.71 -3.14 21.23
N ILE A 39 -8.02 -3.16 20.07
CA ILE A 39 -7.47 -4.38 19.45
C ILE A 39 -5.95 -4.37 19.64
N SER A 40 -5.41 -5.45 20.21
CA SER A 40 -3.96 -5.68 20.29
C SER A 40 -3.46 -6.32 18.99
N VAL A 41 -2.50 -5.69 18.34
CA VAL A 41 -2.02 -6.07 17.00
C VAL A 41 -0.50 -6.34 16.95
N GLY A 42 0.22 -6.06 18.05
CA GLY A 42 1.67 -6.07 18.08
C GLY A 42 2.28 -5.13 17.02
N HIS A 43 3.18 -5.67 16.19
CA HIS A 43 3.78 -4.98 15.05
C HIS A 43 3.07 -5.39 13.76
N PHE A 44 3.09 -4.52 12.76
CA PHE A 44 2.64 -4.89 11.42
C PHE A 44 3.84 -5.23 10.51
N ASP A 45 3.76 -6.37 9.82
CA ASP A 45 4.49 -6.57 8.58
C ASP A 45 3.62 -6.10 7.42
N ILE A 46 4.12 -5.15 6.62
CA ILE A 46 3.32 -4.51 5.57
C ILE A 46 4.13 -4.50 4.28
N SER A 47 3.51 -5.01 3.22
CA SER A 47 4.04 -4.92 1.86
C SER A 47 3.02 -4.32 0.92
N ALA A 48 3.48 -3.45 0.03
CA ALA A 48 2.67 -2.88 -1.05
C ALA A 48 3.36 -3.16 -2.38
N VAL A 49 2.64 -3.78 -3.30
CA VAL A 49 3.14 -4.09 -4.64
C VAL A 49 2.20 -3.47 -5.66
N CYS A 50 2.77 -2.64 -6.52
CA CYS A 50 2.15 -2.19 -7.77
C CYS A 50 3.02 -2.77 -8.89
N GLY A 51 2.75 -4.01 -9.32
CA GLY A 51 3.70 -4.72 -10.17
C GLY A 51 3.37 -6.18 -10.52
N LEU A 52 4.21 -6.72 -11.42
CA LEU A 52 4.08 -7.90 -12.28
C LEU A 52 3.76 -9.24 -11.56
N ARG A 53 2.54 -9.45 -11.08
CA ARG A 53 2.04 -10.80 -10.74
C ARG A 53 1.19 -11.45 -11.83
N SER A 54 0.90 -10.75 -12.93
CA SER A 54 0.22 -11.29 -14.11
C SER A 54 0.63 -10.53 -15.37
N ALA A 55 0.28 -11.04 -16.56
CA ALA A 55 0.56 -10.44 -17.87
C ALA A 55 -0.05 -9.02 -18.09
N VAL A 56 -0.65 -8.43 -17.05
CA VAL A 56 -1.19 -7.08 -17.01
C VAL A 56 -0.29 -6.27 -16.07
N CYS A 57 0.44 -5.30 -16.63
CA CYS A 57 1.27 -4.39 -15.84
C CYS A 57 0.36 -3.45 -15.05
N GLU A 58 0.29 -3.59 -13.73
CA GLU A 58 -0.61 -2.78 -12.87
C GLU A 58 -0.13 -1.34 -12.66
N PHE A 59 1.10 -1.05 -13.08
CA PHE A 59 1.61 0.30 -13.27
C PHE A 59 1.68 0.60 -14.77
N ASP A 60 0.90 1.56 -15.24
CA ASP A 60 0.85 1.91 -16.66
C ASP A 60 2.08 2.72 -17.06
N ARG A 61 2.98 2.07 -17.77
CA ARG A 61 4.26 2.66 -18.14
C ARG A 61 4.18 3.60 -19.34
N ARG A 62 3.06 3.64 -20.07
CA ARG A 62 2.94 4.45 -21.30
C ARG A 62 3.19 5.94 -21.01
N GLY A 63 2.72 6.43 -19.87
CA GLY A 63 2.98 7.79 -19.41
C GLY A 63 4.45 8.05 -19.13
N VAL A 64 5.14 7.17 -18.39
CA VAL A 64 6.55 7.36 -18.05
C VAL A 64 7.49 7.17 -19.24
N THR A 65 7.05 6.46 -20.28
CA THR A 65 7.78 6.30 -21.54
C THR A 65 7.41 7.35 -22.59
N LEU A 66 6.56 8.32 -22.25
CA LEU A 66 6.07 9.37 -23.16
C LEU A 66 5.34 8.82 -24.41
N ALA A 67 4.74 7.63 -24.28
CA ALA A 67 4.02 6.99 -25.38
C ALA A 67 2.58 7.50 -25.50
N GLU A 68 1.92 7.74 -24.37
CA GLU A 68 0.54 8.20 -24.28
C GLU A 68 0.32 8.94 -22.96
N GLU A 69 -0.63 9.87 -22.93
CA GLU A 69 -1.13 10.46 -21.69
C GLU A 69 -1.97 9.42 -20.93
N ILE A 70 -1.75 9.30 -19.62
CA ILE A 70 -2.42 8.30 -18.77
C ILE A 70 -3.01 8.98 -17.55
N ASP A 71 -4.31 8.81 -17.34
CA ASP A 71 -5.03 9.36 -16.19
C ASP A 71 -4.68 8.66 -14.87
N VAL A 72 -4.57 7.33 -14.90
CA VAL A 72 -4.38 6.48 -13.71
C VAL A 72 -3.12 5.62 -13.87
N PRO A 73 -1.93 6.13 -13.51
CA PRO A 73 -0.69 5.40 -13.68
C PRO A 73 -0.56 4.20 -12.73
N PHE A 74 -1.04 4.32 -11.49
CA PHE A 74 -1.17 3.20 -10.56
C PHE A 74 -2.56 2.61 -10.72
N GLN A 75 -2.73 1.59 -11.59
CA GLN A 75 -4.05 1.01 -11.85
C GLN A 75 -4.52 0.18 -10.66
N ARG A 76 -3.61 -0.64 -10.11
CA ARG A 76 -3.88 -1.49 -8.96
C ARG A 76 -2.69 -1.59 -8.01
N ILE A 77 -2.97 -1.61 -6.71
CA ILE A 77 -2.01 -1.86 -5.64
C ILE A 77 -2.52 -3.03 -4.80
N HIS A 78 -1.67 -4.04 -4.59
CA HIS A 78 -1.90 -5.09 -3.61
C HIS A 78 -1.19 -4.69 -2.31
N LEU A 79 -1.96 -4.54 -1.23
CA LEU A 79 -1.48 -4.15 0.09
C LEU A 79 -1.74 -5.30 1.07
N SER A 80 -0.69 -6.00 1.49
CA SER A 80 -0.76 -7.04 2.51
C SER A 80 -0.34 -6.46 3.86
N VAL A 81 -1.13 -6.71 4.90
CA VAL A 81 -0.89 -6.29 6.28
C VAL A 81 -1.05 -7.49 7.19
N GLU A 82 0.03 -7.86 7.87
CA GLU A 82 0.04 -8.97 8.83
C GLU A 82 0.33 -8.46 10.23
N THR A 83 -0.51 -8.83 11.20
CA THR A 83 -0.29 -8.54 12.62
C THR A 83 0.60 -9.61 13.25
N SER A 84 1.50 -9.20 14.13
CA SER A 84 2.37 -10.13 14.87
C SER A 84 1.67 -10.80 16.05
N GLU A 85 0.45 -10.40 16.37
CA GLU A 85 -0.41 -11.03 17.38
C GLU A 85 -1.63 -11.66 16.71
N LEU A 86 -2.17 -12.71 17.32
CA LEU A 86 -3.40 -13.34 16.86
C LEU A 86 -4.60 -12.42 17.07
N VAL A 87 -5.25 -12.02 15.97
CA VAL A 87 -6.45 -11.19 15.97
C VAL A 87 -7.58 -11.96 15.31
N SER A 88 -8.80 -11.82 15.84
CA SER A 88 -9.96 -12.46 15.23
C SER A 88 -10.22 -11.87 13.84
N GLN A 89 -10.69 -12.68 12.88
CA GLN A 89 -11.03 -12.16 11.54
C GLN A 89 -12.05 -10.99 11.60
N PRO A 90 -13.11 -11.04 12.44
CA PRO A 90 -14.02 -9.89 12.57
C PRO A 90 -13.33 -8.61 13.06
N ASP A 91 -12.34 -8.72 13.96
CA ASP A 91 -11.60 -7.55 14.44
C ASP A 91 -10.59 -7.04 13.41
N LEU A 92 -9.95 -7.94 12.65
CA LEU A 92 -9.13 -7.57 11.49
C LEU A 92 -9.96 -6.82 10.45
N ASP A 93 -11.16 -7.30 10.12
CA ASP A 93 -12.05 -6.66 9.15
C ASP A 93 -12.49 -5.26 9.63
N ARG A 94 -12.81 -5.14 10.93
CA ARG A 94 -13.14 -3.84 11.55
C ARG A 94 -11.94 -2.89 11.53
N LEU A 95 -10.76 -3.39 11.84
CA LEU A 95 -9.52 -2.60 11.81
C LEU A 95 -9.22 -2.11 10.40
N ALA A 96 -9.26 -3.00 9.40
CA ALA A 96 -9.06 -2.70 7.99
C ALA A 96 -10.03 -1.60 7.52
N ALA A 97 -11.32 -1.77 7.82
CA ALA A 97 -12.35 -0.80 7.47
C ALA A 97 -12.11 0.56 8.14
N GLU A 98 -11.62 0.59 9.37
CA GLU A 98 -11.31 1.83 10.08
C GLU A 98 -10.06 2.51 9.49
N VAL A 99 -9.01 1.76 9.17
CA VAL A 99 -7.79 2.28 8.54
C VAL A 99 -8.11 2.89 7.17
N ALA A 100 -8.97 2.25 6.37
CA ALA A 100 -9.41 2.77 5.08
C ALA A 100 -10.12 4.13 5.19
N LYS A 101 -10.76 4.44 6.33
CA LYS A 101 -11.38 5.74 6.60
C LYS A 101 -10.37 6.84 6.93
N PHE A 102 -9.20 6.49 7.46
CA PHE A 102 -8.28 7.48 8.04
C PHE A 102 -6.90 7.55 7.40
N CYS A 103 -6.43 6.55 6.65
CA CYS A 103 -5.12 6.65 5.99
C CYS A 103 -5.18 7.64 4.81
N PRO A 104 -4.49 8.80 4.91
CA PRO A 104 -4.57 9.82 3.86
C PRO A 104 -4.01 9.32 2.53
N LEU A 105 -2.98 8.48 2.55
CA LEU A 105 -2.35 7.96 1.34
C LEU A 105 -3.24 6.94 0.63
N ALA A 106 -3.90 6.05 1.37
CA ALA A 106 -4.87 5.13 0.79
C ALA A 106 -6.03 5.88 0.14
N LYS A 107 -6.49 6.99 0.76
CA LYS A 107 -7.48 7.87 0.14
C LYS A 107 -6.94 8.58 -1.09
N LEU A 108 -5.72 9.11 -1.04
CA LEU A 108 -5.08 9.78 -2.18
C LEU A 108 -5.07 8.87 -3.41
N PHE A 109 -4.59 7.63 -3.28
CA PHE A 109 -4.55 6.66 -4.38
C PHE A 109 -5.96 6.31 -4.88
N ARG A 110 -6.91 5.98 -3.99
CA ARG A 110 -8.28 5.66 -4.39
C ARG A 110 -8.97 6.82 -5.11
N GLN A 111 -8.77 8.06 -4.66
CA GLN A 111 -9.34 9.25 -5.32
C GLN A 111 -8.66 9.55 -6.66
N ALA A 112 -7.42 9.11 -6.86
CA ALA A 112 -6.74 9.13 -8.15
C ALA A 112 -7.19 8.00 -9.11
N GLY A 113 -8.15 7.17 -8.71
CA GLY A 113 -8.68 6.07 -9.54
C GLY A 113 -7.96 4.73 -9.37
N THR A 114 -6.99 4.64 -8.46
CA THR A 114 -6.28 3.38 -8.16
C THR A 114 -7.16 2.43 -7.37
N GLU A 115 -7.23 1.17 -7.83
CA GLU A 115 -7.80 0.08 -7.04
C GLU A 115 -6.77 -0.39 -5.99
N ILE A 116 -7.13 -0.39 -4.71
CA ILE A 116 -6.28 -0.97 -3.65
C ILE A 116 -6.97 -2.23 -3.15
N ILE A 117 -6.34 -3.39 -3.41
CA ILE A 117 -6.74 -4.69 -2.88
C ILE A 117 -5.98 -4.87 -1.57
N GLU A 118 -6.71 -4.91 -0.45
CA GLU A 118 -6.13 -5.04 0.88
C GLU A 118 -6.37 -6.44 1.43
N GLU A 119 -5.31 -7.07 1.92
CA GLU A 119 -5.37 -8.35 2.62
C GLU A 119 -4.83 -8.17 4.04
N TRP A 120 -5.68 -8.45 5.02
CA TRP A 120 -5.36 -8.33 6.45
C TRP A 120 -5.34 -9.72 7.08
N THR A 121 -4.20 -10.10 7.63
CA THR A 121 -3.98 -11.40 8.26
C THR A 121 -3.35 -11.23 9.64
N SER A 122 -3.33 -12.31 10.42
CA SER A 122 -2.64 -12.37 11.70
C SER A 122 -1.85 -13.67 11.82
N SER A 123 -0.65 -13.61 12.37
CA SER A 123 0.12 -14.80 12.75
C SER A 123 0.73 -14.63 14.14
N ASN A 124 0.94 -15.77 14.82
CA ASN A 124 1.79 -15.84 16.01
C ASN A 124 3.18 -16.22 15.53
N ASN A 125 4.08 -15.24 15.39
CA ASN A 125 5.48 -15.46 15.05
C ASN A 125 6.32 -15.62 16.32
#